data_AF-A0A6G0HYX8-F1
#
_entry.id   AF-A0A6G0HYX8-F1
#
_cell.length_a   1.000
_cell.length_b   1.000
_cell.length_c   1.000
_cell.angle_alpha   90.00
_cell.angle_beta   90.00
_cell.angle_gamma   90.00
#
_symmetry.space_group_name_H-M   'P 1'
#
loop_
_entity.id
_entity.type
_entity.pdbx_description
1 polymer ?
#
loop_
_entity_poly.entity_id
_entity_poly.type
_entity_poly.pdbx_seq_one_letter_code
_entity_poly.pdbx_strand_id
1 'polypeptide(L)'
;MSLGLTMTSDPITQNTMVSCQDVFSPYRGARPNVKRVLIVITDGESSDSQNDLRGATNLAENAKIVRFAIGVGSAFDKTDAKEELKTIASSPPDEHVFQVGNFDALERIRNSLQEKIFAIEGSETDGESLKLEMSQEGFSAAYVPEGFQMGIVGANQWKGGYMKYTSSGMKSGSYEPLNVESVSYLASARINCNFTLDSTRKAPNNRAYISEKQRMTNKSVDLDLRQPKCFDVNFFVERCPQDALNALSNELTFTFEGLPSERLNLSPSLALKAQTTTFHPLGFEFSCGTDNNCVDNLKVDFNFTRSLEVKVGIDELLDVSVSVENSEENSYNSHVIVTYPAGLSFRKFTILQDCSVAQCRVFKCNMFMGRLESKTLKISANLSSRWIQQIGLKSAKYLLTSTASLEYDRNQYIFFSTGSNNNPPIRKIEAEVEVYAEPDFTKEIVGGSLGGLALLALLTAGLYKAGFFKSKYNDMINAEEAEPEAPLAPEA
;
A
#
# COMPACT_ATOMS: atom_id res chain seq x y z
N MET A 1 10.97 -33.45 -18.52
CA MET A 1 12.15 -33.17 -17.68
C MET A 1 12.59 -34.38 -16.84
N SER A 2 13.88 -34.46 -16.49
CA SER A 2 14.43 -35.35 -15.45
C SER A 2 15.10 -34.48 -14.38
N LEU A 3 14.69 -34.64 -13.12
CA LEU A 3 15.15 -33.82 -12.00
C LEU A 3 16.04 -34.64 -11.07
N GLY A 4 17.24 -34.14 -10.80
CA GLY A 4 18.15 -34.67 -9.78
C GLY A 4 18.27 -33.69 -8.61
N LEU A 5 18.10 -34.18 -7.39
CA LEU A 5 18.26 -33.41 -6.16
C LEU A 5 19.42 -33.98 -5.37
N THR A 6 20.35 -33.12 -4.94
CA THR A 6 21.44 -33.50 -4.03
C THR A 6 21.54 -32.48 -2.89
N MET A 7 21.62 -32.99 -1.66
CA MET A 7 21.84 -32.19 -0.45
C MET A 7 23.17 -32.63 0.15
N THR A 8 24.11 -31.70 0.33
CA THR A 8 25.43 -32.02 0.87
C THR A 8 25.91 -30.89 1.80
N SER A 9 26.54 -31.27 2.91
CA SER A 9 27.21 -30.36 3.83
C SER A 9 28.59 -29.93 3.34
N ASP A 10 29.16 -30.63 2.35
CA ASP A 10 30.39 -30.23 1.65
C ASP A 10 30.03 -29.96 0.17
N PRO A 11 30.26 -28.75 -0.36
CA PRO A 11 30.03 -28.49 -1.77
C PRO A 11 30.99 -29.30 -2.66
N ILE A 12 30.44 -30.34 -3.27
CA ILE A 12 30.93 -31.04 -4.48
C ILE A 12 32.34 -31.65 -4.40
N THR A 13 32.40 -32.89 -3.91
CA THR A 13 33.52 -33.78 -4.23
C THR A 13 33.45 -34.23 -5.69
N GLN A 14 34.60 -34.62 -6.26
CA GLN A 14 34.67 -35.30 -7.57
C GLN A 14 33.74 -36.53 -7.62
N ASN A 15 33.46 -37.16 -6.47
CA ASN A 15 32.47 -38.24 -6.32
C ASN A 15 31.01 -37.78 -6.51
N THR A 16 30.63 -36.58 -6.08
CA THR A 16 29.26 -36.05 -6.21
C THR A 16 28.86 -35.83 -7.67
N MET A 17 29.85 -35.55 -8.53
CA MET A 17 29.64 -35.30 -9.96
C MET A 17 29.78 -36.56 -10.82
N VAL A 18 30.58 -37.53 -10.38
CA VAL A 18 30.45 -38.93 -10.85
C VAL A 18 29.05 -39.47 -10.53
N SER A 19 28.47 -39.09 -9.39
CA SER A 19 27.08 -39.41 -9.04
C SER A 19 26.04 -38.71 -9.94
N CYS A 20 26.36 -37.62 -10.66
CA CYS A 20 25.40 -36.97 -11.56
C CYS A 20 25.15 -37.79 -12.83
N GLN A 21 26.17 -38.47 -13.36
CA GLN A 21 25.98 -39.44 -14.46
C GLN A 21 25.14 -40.64 -14.02
N ASP A 22 25.25 -41.03 -12.74
CA ASP A 22 24.45 -42.12 -12.17
C ASP A 22 23.00 -41.69 -11.90
N VAL A 23 22.77 -40.48 -11.35
CA VAL A 23 21.42 -39.91 -11.11
C VAL A 23 20.65 -39.68 -12.42
N PHE A 24 21.34 -39.26 -13.49
CA PHE A 24 20.74 -39.11 -14.81
C PHE A 24 20.91 -40.35 -15.71
N SER A 25 21.19 -41.51 -15.12
CA SER A 25 21.28 -42.78 -15.83
C SER A 25 19.89 -43.30 -16.24
N PRO A 26 19.71 -43.80 -17.47
CA PRO A 26 18.47 -44.46 -17.89
C PRO A 26 18.09 -45.63 -16.99
N TYR A 27 19.09 -46.33 -16.42
CA TYR A 27 18.89 -47.45 -15.50
C TYR A 27 18.33 -47.03 -14.13
N ARG A 28 18.39 -45.73 -13.79
CA ARG A 28 17.78 -45.14 -12.60
C ARG A 28 16.50 -44.35 -12.91
N GLY A 29 15.94 -44.51 -14.11
CA GLY A 29 14.67 -43.89 -14.51
C GLY A 29 14.80 -42.54 -15.21
N ALA A 30 16.02 -42.10 -15.57
CA ALA A 30 16.20 -40.88 -16.34
C ALA A 30 15.80 -41.07 -17.81
N ARG A 31 15.10 -40.09 -18.40
CA ARG A 31 14.67 -40.17 -19.79
C ARG A 31 15.79 -39.66 -20.73
N PRO A 32 16.11 -40.36 -21.83
CA PRO A 32 17.28 -40.04 -22.63
C PRO A 32 17.20 -38.71 -23.43
N ASN A 33 16.01 -38.13 -23.63
CA ASN A 33 15.80 -36.91 -24.44
C ASN A 33 15.03 -35.81 -23.71
N VAL A 34 15.31 -35.60 -22.42
CA VAL A 34 14.69 -34.51 -21.65
C VAL A 34 15.76 -33.61 -21.05
N LYS A 35 15.41 -32.34 -20.85
CA LYS A 35 16.24 -31.40 -20.08
C LYS A 35 16.52 -31.99 -18.69
N ARG A 36 17.79 -31.94 -18.29
CA ARG A 36 18.30 -32.43 -17.00
C ARG A 36 18.57 -31.24 -16.11
N VAL A 37 17.96 -31.24 -14.93
CA VAL A 37 18.11 -30.16 -13.95
C VAL A 37 18.67 -30.74 -12.66
N LEU A 38 19.76 -30.16 -12.17
CA LEU A 38 20.40 -30.51 -10.90
C LEU A 38 20.25 -29.35 -9.92
N ILE A 39 19.73 -29.62 -8.74
CA ILE A 39 19.63 -28.64 -7.65
C ILE A 39 20.61 -29.04 -6.55
N VAL A 40 21.54 -28.14 -6.23
CA VAL A 40 22.57 -28.29 -5.20
C VAL A 40 22.24 -27.38 -4.02
N ILE A 41 22.09 -27.94 -2.84
CA ILE A 41 21.86 -27.20 -1.58
C ILE A 41 23.09 -27.38 -0.70
N THR A 42 23.73 -26.27 -0.30
CA THR A 42 25.00 -26.27 0.45
C THR A 42 25.17 -24.97 1.25
N ASP A 43 26.06 -24.97 2.24
CA ASP A 43 26.53 -23.78 2.98
C ASP A 43 27.73 -23.09 2.30
N GLY A 44 28.16 -23.56 1.13
CA GLY A 44 29.15 -22.88 0.28
C GLY A 44 30.59 -22.98 0.78
N GLU A 45 30.90 -23.81 1.78
CA GLU A 45 32.28 -23.98 2.26
C GLU A 45 32.80 -25.38 1.94
N SER A 46 33.47 -25.55 0.79
CA SER A 46 34.06 -26.86 0.43
C SER A 46 35.48 -27.03 0.94
N SER A 47 35.78 -28.26 1.33
CA SER A 47 37.14 -28.75 1.55
C SER A 47 37.88 -29.10 0.25
N ASP A 48 37.21 -29.07 -0.91
CA ASP A 48 37.77 -29.47 -2.20
C ASP A 48 38.54 -28.34 -2.90
N SER A 49 39.50 -28.72 -3.75
CA SER A 49 40.27 -27.73 -4.51
C SER A 49 39.43 -27.11 -5.62
N GLN A 50 39.61 -25.80 -5.86
CA GLN A 50 38.96 -25.08 -6.97
C GLN A 50 39.13 -25.75 -8.35
N ASN A 51 40.22 -26.50 -8.55
CA ASN A 51 40.45 -27.23 -9.81
C ASN A 51 39.53 -28.45 -9.96
N ASP A 52 39.19 -29.11 -8.86
CA ASP A 52 38.31 -30.29 -8.86
C ASP A 52 36.86 -29.87 -9.12
N LEU A 53 36.41 -28.78 -8.49
CA LEU A 53 35.11 -28.15 -8.73
C LEU A 53 34.91 -27.76 -10.20
N ARG A 54 35.92 -27.10 -10.80
CA ARG A 54 35.88 -26.71 -12.22
C ARG A 54 35.91 -27.91 -13.16
N GLY A 55 36.75 -28.90 -12.88
CA GLY A 55 36.81 -30.13 -13.66
C GLY A 55 35.45 -30.84 -13.67
N ALA A 56 34.80 -30.86 -12.51
CA ALA A 56 33.47 -31.37 -12.37
C ALA A 56 32.48 -30.52 -13.19
N THR A 57 32.32 -29.22 -12.91
CA THR A 57 31.26 -28.39 -13.53
C THR A 57 31.32 -28.42 -15.06
N ASN A 58 32.51 -28.51 -15.64
CA ASN A 58 32.72 -28.74 -17.07
C ASN A 58 32.12 -30.06 -17.58
N LEU A 59 32.20 -31.16 -16.81
CA LEU A 59 31.56 -32.44 -17.16
C LEU A 59 30.03 -32.31 -17.16
N ALA A 60 29.45 -31.59 -16.20
CA ALA A 60 28.01 -31.36 -16.15
C ALA A 60 27.52 -30.44 -17.29
N GLU A 61 28.33 -29.44 -17.65
CA GLU A 61 28.07 -28.55 -18.79
C GLU A 61 28.07 -29.34 -20.11
N ASN A 62 29.09 -30.20 -20.31
CA ASN A 62 29.18 -31.09 -21.48
C ASN A 62 27.99 -32.08 -21.54
N ALA A 63 27.45 -32.48 -20.39
CA ALA A 63 26.27 -33.33 -20.28
C ALA A 63 24.93 -32.59 -20.42
N LYS A 64 24.95 -31.27 -20.69
CA LYS A 64 23.80 -30.36 -20.81
C LYS A 64 22.88 -30.38 -19.59
N ILE A 65 23.48 -30.40 -18.40
CA ILE A 65 22.76 -30.38 -17.12
C ILE A 65 22.69 -28.93 -16.62
N VAL A 66 21.48 -28.39 -16.48
CA VAL A 66 21.25 -27.07 -15.87
C VAL A 66 21.39 -27.20 -14.35
N ARG A 67 22.23 -26.37 -13.74
CA ARG A 67 22.57 -26.46 -12.32
C ARG A 67 22.09 -25.23 -11.56
N PHE A 68 21.34 -25.45 -10.48
CA PHE A 68 20.94 -24.43 -9.53
C PHE A 68 21.69 -24.61 -8.21
N ALA A 69 22.27 -23.54 -7.67
CA ALA A 69 22.98 -23.54 -6.39
C ALA A 69 22.17 -22.79 -5.34
N ILE A 70 21.89 -23.42 -4.20
CA ILE A 70 21.13 -22.84 -3.09
C ILE A 70 22.05 -22.79 -1.87
N GLY A 71 22.49 -21.58 -1.52
CA GLY A 71 23.29 -21.31 -0.34
C GLY A 71 22.41 -21.20 0.92
N VAL A 72 22.73 -21.95 1.98
CA VAL A 72 22.00 -21.94 3.26
C VAL A 72 22.88 -21.36 4.38
N GLY A 73 22.36 -20.41 5.15
CA GLY A 73 23.07 -19.88 6.32
C GLY A 73 24.21 -18.92 5.96
N SER A 74 25.41 -19.12 6.52
CA SER A 74 26.57 -18.24 6.40
C SER A 74 27.31 -18.31 5.04
N ALA A 75 26.76 -19.05 4.08
CA ALA A 75 27.27 -19.23 2.71
C ALA A 75 27.53 -17.93 1.93
N PHE A 76 27.03 -16.81 2.43
CA PHE A 76 27.14 -15.49 1.79
C PHE A 76 27.89 -14.46 2.65
N ASP A 77 28.25 -14.81 3.89
CA ASP A 77 29.05 -13.94 4.75
C ASP A 77 30.53 -13.96 4.36
N LYS A 78 30.97 -15.03 3.70
CA LYS A 78 32.33 -15.21 3.17
C LYS A 78 32.34 -15.03 1.66
N THR A 79 33.32 -14.27 1.18
CA THR A 79 33.50 -14.01 -0.26
C THR A 79 33.81 -15.29 -1.05
N ASP A 80 34.59 -16.19 -0.45
CA ASP A 80 34.99 -17.45 -1.08
C ASP A 80 33.78 -18.38 -1.31
N ALA A 81 32.87 -18.47 -0.33
CA ALA A 81 31.66 -19.28 -0.43
C ALA A 81 30.69 -18.81 -1.52
N LYS A 82 30.63 -17.49 -1.72
CA LYS A 82 29.84 -16.88 -2.80
C LYS A 82 30.42 -17.20 -4.18
N GLU A 83 31.74 -17.18 -4.32
CA GLU A 83 32.42 -17.55 -5.58
C GLU A 83 32.29 -19.04 -5.88
N GLU A 84 32.25 -19.87 -4.85
CA GLU A 84 31.98 -21.29 -4.99
C GLU A 84 30.55 -21.57 -5.50
N LEU A 85 29.53 -20.98 -4.89
CA LEU A 85 28.14 -21.11 -5.35
C LEU A 85 27.95 -20.67 -6.82
N LYS A 86 28.64 -19.60 -7.23
CA LYS A 86 28.65 -19.15 -8.64
C LYS A 86 29.33 -20.14 -9.57
N THR A 87 30.37 -20.83 -9.11
CA THR A 87 31.10 -21.85 -9.88
C THR A 87 30.23 -23.10 -10.10
N ILE A 88 29.43 -23.46 -9.10
CA ILE A 88 28.52 -24.61 -9.14
C ILE A 88 27.36 -24.38 -10.11
N ALA A 89 26.75 -23.19 -10.04
CA ALA A 89 25.58 -22.83 -10.83
C ALA A 89 25.89 -22.73 -12.33
N SER A 90 24.87 -22.95 -13.17
CA SER A 90 24.96 -22.65 -14.60
C SER A 90 24.97 -21.14 -14.84
N SER A 91 25.53 -20.70 -15.97
CA SER A 91 25.47 -19.28 -16.37
C SER A 91 24.08 -18.91 -16.91
N PRO A 92 23.56 -17.70 -16.64
CA PRO A 92 24.12 -16.64 -15.79
C PRO A 92 23.89 -16.90 -14.28
N PRO A 93 24.87 -16.57 -13.39
CA PRO A 93 24.78 -16.86 -11.95
C PRO A 93 23.63 -16.16 -11.24
N ASP A 94 23.28 -14.94 -11.66
CA ASP A 94 22.18 -14.17 -11.06
C ASP A 94 20.81 -14.86 -11.23
N GLU A 95 20.71 -15.79 -12.17
CA GLU A 95 19.49 -16.57 -12.38
C GLU A 95 19.50 -17.94 -11.71
N HIS A 96 20.69 -18.48 -11.42
CA HIS A 96 20.87 -19.88 -10.99
C HIS A 96 21.39 -20.03 -9.55
N VAL A 97 21.71 -18.93 -8.87
CA VAL A 97 22.13 -18.92 -7.46
C VAL A 97 21.01 -18.35 -6.58
N PHE A 98 20.66 -19.04 -5.51
CA PHE A 98 19.64 -18.63 -4.54
C PHE A 98 20.20 -18.63 -3.12
N GLN A 99 19.76 -17.66 -2.32
CA GLN A 99 20.14 -17.52 -0.91
C GLN A 99 18.96 -17.77 0.01
N VAL A 100 19.16 -18.60 1.03
CA VAL A 100 18.17 -18.83 2.08
C VAL A 100 18.81 -18.72 3.47
N GLY A 101 18.11 -18.05 4.39
CA GLY A 101 18.59 -17.86 5.76
C GLY A 101 18.52 -19.14 6.61
N ASN A 102 17.62 -20.06 6.29
CA ASN A 102 17.48 -21.37 6.95
C ASN A 102 16.75 -22.36 6.02
N PHE A 103 16.69 -23.63 6.41
CA PHE A 103 16.01 -24.67 5.64
C PHE A 103 14.48 -24.45 5.54
N ASP A 104 13.86 -23.72 6.48
CA ASP A 104 12.42 -23.40 6.39
C ASP A 104 12.11 -22.38 5.28
N ALA A 105 13.09 -21.57 4.89
CA ALA A 105 12.97 -20.63 3.77
C ALA A 105 13.02 -21.32 2.39
N LEU A 106 13.29 -22.63 2.33
CA LEU A 106 13.26 -23.39 1.07
C LEU A 106 11.86 -23.41 0.44
N GLU A 107 10.78 -23.35 1.24
CA GLU A 107 9.41 -23.25 0.73
C GLU A 107 9.14 -21.94 -0.03
N ARG A 108 9.83 -20.85 0.34
CA ARG A 108 9.66 -19.53 -0.30
C ARG A 108 10.34 -19.49 -1.67
N ILE A 109 11.49 -20.16 -1.80
CA ILE A 109 12.18 -20.26 -3.08
C ILE A 109 11.58 -21.35 -3.99
N ARG A 110 10.78 -22.29 -3.45
CA ARG A 110 10.11 -23.34 -4.23
C ARG A 110 9.33 -22.77 -5.42
N ASN A 111 8.52 -21.74 -5.20
CA ASN A 111 7.71 -21.16 -6.27
C ASN A 111 8.59 -20.47 -7.33
N SER A 112 9.67 -19.78 -6.91
CA SER A 112 10.61 -19.15 -7.83
C SER A 112 11.43 -20.17 -8.63
N LEU A 113 11.90 -21.24 -7.99
CA LEU A 113 12.58 -22.36 -8.65
C LEU A 113 11.65 -23.06 -9.63
N GLN A 114 10.40 -23.31 -9.24
CA GLN A 114 9.38 -23.91 -10.10
C GLN A 114 9.08 -23.03 -11.32
N GLU A 115 8.97 -21.71 -11.16
CA GLU A 115 8.79 -20.77 -12.26
C GLU A 115 9.97 -20.77 -13.25
N LYS A 116 11.22 -20.82 -12.76
CA LYS A 116 12.41 -20.89 -13.62
C LYS A 116 12.57 -22.25 -14.29
N ILE A 117 12.23 -23.33 -13.61
CA ILE A 117 12.23 -24.69 -14.17
C ILE A 117 11.17 -24.82 -15.28
N PHE A 118 9.97 -24.23 -15.09
CA PHE A 118 8.97 -24.16 -16.16
C PHE A 118 9.39 -23.27 -17.33
N ALA A 119 10.15 -22.19 -17.06
CA ALA A 119 10.70 -21.37 -18.13
C ALA A 119 11.70 -22.14 -19.01
N ILE A 120 12.46 -23.09 -18.44
CA ILE A 120 13.38 -23.97 -19.21
C ILE A 120 12.63 -24.93 -20.15
N GLU A 121 11.37 -25.27 -19.86
CA GLU A 121 10.51 -26.01 -20.81
C GLU A 121 9.94 -25.09 -21.91
N GLY A 122 9.89 -23.78 -21.68
CA GLY A 122 9.37 -22.78 -22.64
C GLY A 122 10.43 -21.95 -23.37
N SER A 123 11.71 -22.04 -22.97
CA SER A 123 12.81 -21.23 -23.47
C SER A 123 13.99 -22.12 -23.86
N GLU A 124 14.09 -22.51 -25.13
CA GLU A 124 15.26 -22.22 -25.97
C GLU A 124 15.10 -22.76 -27.41
N THR A 125 15.21 -21.82 -28.36
CA THR A 125 16.00 -21.82 -29.61
C THR A 125 16.02 -23.01 -30.60
N ASP A 126 15.35 -24.13 -30.35
CA ASP A 126 15.35 -25.28 -31.28
C ASP A 126 13.94 -25.74 -31.72
N GLY A 127 13.08 -24.77 -32.04
CA GLY A 127 11.97 -24.95 -32.98
C GLY A 127 10.80 -25.87 -32.59
N GLU A 128 10.85 -26.63 -31.51
CA GLU A 128 9.67 -27.34 -30.99
C GLU A 128 8.95 -26.46 -29.96
N SER A 129 8.08 -25.60 -30.48
CA SER A 129 7.14 -24.83 -29.67
C SER A 129 6.16 -25.75 -28.94
N LEU A 130 5.75 -25.35 -27.73
CA LEU A 130 4.65 -25.99 -27.00
C LEU A 130 3.38 -25.93 -27.86
N LYS A 131 3.02 -27.05 -28.49
CA LYS A 131 1.91 -27.14 -29.44
C LYS A 131 0.65 -27.67 -28.78
N LEU A 132 0.72 -28.76 -28.03
CA LEU A 132 -0.47 -29.42 -27.46
C LEU A 132 -0.33 -29.77 -25.97
N GLU A 133 0.83 -29.58 -25.37
CA GLU A 133 1.15 -29.96 -24.00
C GLU A 133 0.30 -29.21 -22.98
N MET A 134 -0.12 -27.97 -23.32
CA MET A 134 -1.04 -27.15 -22.52
C MET A 134 -2.42 -27.01 -23.18
N SER A 135 -2.75 -27.85 -24.17
CA SER A 135 -3.96 -27.69 -25.01
C SER A 135 -5.28 -27.58 -24.24
N GLN A 136 -5.40 -28.20 -23.05
CA GLN A 136 -6.65 -28.23 -22.28
C GLN A 136 -7.84 -28.65 -23.16
N GLU A 137 -7.67 -29.77 -23.84
CA GLU A 137 -8.67 -30.32 -24.75
C GLU A 137 -10.01 -30.58 -24.05
N GLY A 138 -11.11 -30.18 -24.70
CA GLY A 138 -12.46 -30.37 -24.18
C GLY A 138 -12.96 -29.21 -23.32
N PHE A 139 -12.22 -28.10 -23.27
CA PHE A 139 -12.68 -26.84 -22.65
C PHE A 139 -14.01 -26.34 -23.26
N SER A 140 -14.20 -26.58 -24.56
CA SER A 140 -15.47 -26.44 -25.26
C SER A 140 -15.67 -27.62 -26.21
N ALA A 141 -16.91 -27.98 -26.51
CA ALA A 141 -17.21 -29.06 -27.45
C ALA A 141 -18.42 -28.71 -28.32
N ALA A 142 -18.38 -29.13 -29.59
CA ALA A 142 -19.47 -28.94 -30.53
C ALA A 142 -19.67 -30.18 -31.40
N TYR A 143 -20.92 -30.54 -31.65
CA TYR A 143 -21.26 -31.60 -32.60
C TYR A 143 -21.36 -31.02 -34.01
N VAL A 144 -20.73 -31.66 -34.98
CA VAL A 144 -20.72 -31.27 -36.41
C VAL A 144 -21.13 -32.48 -37.26
N PRO A 145 -21.62 -32.30 -38.50
CA PRO A 145 -22.04 -33.44 -39.34
C PRO A 145 -20.97 -34.52 -39.56
N GLU A 146 -19.68 -34.15 -39.46
CA GLU A 146 -18.52 -35.04 -39.60
C GLU A 146 -18.09 -35.72 -38.27
N GLY A 147 -18.75 -35.43 -37.14
CA GLY A 147 -18.45 -35.97 -35.82
C GLY A 147 -18.53 -34.93 -34.69
N PHE A 148 -17.50 -34.82 -33.86
CA PHE A 148 -17.46 -33.82 -32.79
C PHE A 148 -16.11 -33.08 -32.76
N GLN A 149 -16.14 -31.85 -32.29
CA GLN A 149 -14.97 -30.97 -32.19
C GLN A 149 -14.76 -30.59 -30.74
N MET A 150 -13.50 -30.58 -30.29
CA MET A 150 -13.10 -30.20 -28.94
C MET A 150 -12.15 -29.01 -28.98
N GLY A 151 -12.46 -27.95 -28.26
CA GLY A 151 -11.60 -26.78 -28.14
C GLY A 151 -10.29 -27.13 -27.42
N ILE A 152 -9.18 -26.58 -27.92
CA ILE A 152 -7.83 -26.75 -27.36
C ILE A 152 -7.23 -25.37 -27.01
N VAL A 153 -7.75 -24.73 -25.97
CA VAL A 153 -7.49 -23.32 -25.65
C VAL A 153 -6.02 -22.98 -25.38
N GLY A 154 -5.25 -23.87 -24.75
CA GLY A 154 -3.83 -23.61 -24.46
C GLY A 154 -2.86 -24.13 -25.51
N ALA A 155 -3.36 -24.58 -26.67
CA ALA A 155 -2.52 -25.07 -27.76
C ALA A 155 -1.80 -23.92 -28.48
N ASN A 156 -0.69 -24.26 -29.14
CA ASN A 156 0.09 -23.37 -30.01
C ASN A 156 0.49 -22.06 -29.33
N GLN A 157 1.09 -22.14 -28.15
CA GLN A 157 1.40 -20.95 -27.32
C GLN A 157 0.14 -20.12 -26.97
N TRP A 158 -0.95 -20.77 -26.57
CA TRP A 158 -2.24 -20.12 -26.26
C TRP A 158 -2.92 -19.41 -27.44
N LYS A 159 -2.50 -19.68 -28.69
CA LYS A 159 -3.24 -19.25 -29.88
C LYS A 159 -4.55 -20.04 -30.05
N GLY A 160 -4.68 -21.17 -29.35
CA GLY A 160 -5.87 -22.00 -29.34
C GLY A 160 -6.06 -22.79 -30.63
N GLY A 161 -7.28 -23.27 -30.82
CA GLY A 161 -7.69 -24.09 -31.96
C GLY A 161 -8.78 -25.07 -31.56
N TYR A 162 -9.03 -26.06 -32.41
CA TYR A 162 -9.92 -27.17 -32.08
C TYR A 162 -9.42 -28.48 -32.69
N MET A 163 -9.68 -29.57 -31.96
CA MET A 163 -9.44 -30.94 -32.38
C MET A 163 -10.71 -31.51 -33.01
N LYS A 164 -10.59 -32.23 -34.13
CA LYS A 164 -11.71 -32.90 -34.81
C LYS A 164 -11.70 -34.40 -34.51
N TYR A 165 -12.87 -34.93 -34.22
CA TYR A 165 -13.13 -36.36 -34.02
C TYR A 165 -14.25 -36.82 -34.95
N THR A 166 -14.12 -38.03 -35.48
CA THR A 166 -15.20 -38.71 -36.19
C THR A 166 -16.30 -39.14 -35.22
N SER A 167 -17.49 -39.48 -35.73
CA SER A 167 -18.58 -40.04 -34.91
C SER A 167 -18.23 -41.35 -34.18
N SER A 168 -17.15 -42.03 -34.59
CA SER A 168 -16.59 -43.20 -33.91
C SER A 168 -15.55 -42.87 -32.83
N GLY A 169 -15.28 -41.58 -32.58
CA GLY A 169 -14.29 -41.12 -31.60
C GLY A 169 -12.85 -41.14 -32.10
N MET A 170 -12.62 -41.35 -33.40
CA MET A 170 -11.27 -41.36 -33.97
C MET A 170 -10.83 -39.93 -34.28
N LYS A 171 -9.61 -39.58 -33.87
CA LYS A 171 -9.01 -38.27 -34.14
C LYS A 171 -8.83 -38.08 -35.65
N SER A 172 -9.49 -37.08 -36.21
CA SER A 172 -9.53 -36.77 -37.65
C SER A 172 -8.53 -35.67 -38.04
N GLY A 173 -8.17 -34.79 -37.10
CA GLY A 173 -7.14 -33.75 -37.31
C GLY A 173 -7.23 -32.62 -36.30
N SER A 174 -6.33 -31.63 -36.41
CA SER A 174 -6.37 -30.37 -35.65
C SER A 174 -6.48 -29.18 -36.60
N TYR A 175 -7.20 -28.14 -36.18
CA TYR A 175 -7.15 -26.84 -36.83
C TYR A 175 -6.23 -25.90 -36.06
N GLU A 176 -5.26 -25.32 -36.77
CA GLU A 176 -4.38 -24.26 -36.29
C GLU A 176 -4.67 -22.99 -37.10
N PRO A 177 -4.83 -21.81 -36.47
CA PRO A 177 -4.99 -20.57 -37.23
C PRO A 177 -3.66 -20.21 -37.94
N LEU A 178 -3.64 -20.38 -39.27
CA LEU A 178 -2.47 -20.11 -40.14
C LEU A 178 -2.09 -18.62 -40.22
N ASN A 179 -3.05 -17.74 -39.95
CA ASN A 179 -2.85 -16.31 -39.73
C ASN A 179 -4.01 -15.83 -38.85
N VAL A 180 -3.73 -15.48 -37.60
CA VAL A 180 -4.63 -14.62 -36.85
C VAL A 180 -4.50 -13.26 -37.54
N GLU A 181 -5.45 -12.89 -38.40
CA GLU A 181 -5.62 -11.48 -38.78
C GLU A 181 -5.50 -10.68 -37.49
N SER A 182 -4.58 -9.73 -37.44
CA SER A 182 -4.17 -9.05 -36.23
C SER A 182 -5.34 -8.22 -35.67
N VAL A 183 -6.31 -8.84 -35.00
CA VAL A 183 -7.49 -8.17 -34.41
C VAL A 183 -7.11 -7.17 -33.31
N SER A 184 -5.80 -6.99 -33.06
CA SER A 184 -5.22 -5.90 -32.27
C SER A 184 -5.70 -4.51 -32.68
N TYR A 185 -6.25 -4.32 -33.89
CA TYR A 185 -6.76 -3.02 -34.33
C TYR A 185 -8.09 -2.57 -33.71
N LEU A 186 -8.80 -3.43 -32.95
CA LEU A 186 -10.11 -3.11 -32.35
C LEU A 186 -10.25 -3.57 -30.88
N ALA A 187 -9.13 -3.89 -30.22
CA ALA A 187 -9.18 -4.41 -28.85
C ALA A 187 -9.28 -3.27 -27.83
N SER A 188 -10.40 -3.24 -27.11
CA SER A 188 -10.66 -2.30 -26.02
C SER A 188 -10.74 -3.03 -24.70
N ALA A 189 -10.31 -2.39 -23.62
CA ALA A 189 -10.41 -2.93 -22.27
C ALA A 189 -10.80 -1.84 -21.28
N ARG A 190 -11.51 -2.24 -20.22
CA ARG A 190 -11.73 -1.44 -19.03
C ARG A 190 -10.67 -1.78 -18.00
N ILE A 191 -9.99 -0.75 -17.50
CA ILE A 191 -8.99 -0.87 -16.45
C ILE A 191 -9.49 -0.11 -15.23
N ASN A 192 -9.61 -0.80 -14.09
CA ASN A 192 -9.88 -0.15 -12.81
C ASN A 192 -8.58 -0.13 -12.01
N CYS A 193 -8.08 1.07 -11.74
CA CYS A 193 -6.86 1.30 -10.97
C CYS A 193 -7.23 1.76 -9.56
N ASN A 194 -6.64 1.14 -8.54
CA ASN A 194 -6.62 1.64 -7.17
C ASN A 194 -5.22 2.10 -6.82
N PHE A 195 -5.12 3.35 -6.37
CA PHE A 195 -3.87 3.95 -5.94
C PHE A 195 -3.92 4.18 -4.43
N THR A 196 -2.97 3.58 -3.71
CA THR A 196 -2.85 3.64 -2.25
C THR A 196 -1.53 4.30 -1.87
N LEU A 197 -1.63 5.43 -1.17
CA LEU A 197 -0.46 6.13 -0.64
C LEU A 197 0.10 5.42 0.60
N ASP A 198 1.43 5.39 0.72
CA ASP A 198 2.19 4.88 1.87
C ASP A 198 1.66 3.53 2.40
N SER A 199 1.51 2.57 1.47
CA SER A 199 0.91 1.23 1.66
C SER A 199 1.47 0.44 2.85
N THR A 200 2.75 0.65 3.18
CA THR A 200 3.47 -0.02 4.28
C THR A 200 2.98 0.40 5.66
N ARG A 201 2.27 1.53 5.79
CA ARG A 201 1.74 2.05 7.06
C ARG A 201 0.24 1.87 7.18
N LYS A 202 -0.25 1.87 8.42
CA LYS A 202 -1.68 1.81 8.75
C LYS A 202 -2.07 3.02 9.60
N ALA A 203 -3.35 3.37 9.56
CA ALA A 203 -3.89 4.44 10.41
C ALA A 203 -3.59 4.16 11.90
N PRO A 204 -3.19 5.17 12.69
CA PRO A 204 -3.16 6.61 12.38
C PRO A 204 -1.85 7.14 11.75
N ASN A 205 -0.84 6.31 11.51
CA ASN A 205 0.52 6.75 11.15
C ASN A 205 0.72 7.01 9.64
N ASN A 206 -0.32 7.43 8.92
CA ASN A 206 -0.19 7.70 7.48
C ASN A 206 0.44 9.08 7.26
N ARG A 207 1.40 9.17 6.35
CA ARG A 207 2.14 10.41 6.07
C ARG A 207 1.67 11.15 4.83
N ALA A 208 0.83 10.54 4.00
CA ALA A 208 0.36 11.13 2.74
C ALA A 208 -1.12 10.81 2.50
N TYR A 209 -1.82 11.79 1.91
CA TYR A 209 -3.26 11.78 1.76
C TYR A 209 -3.67 12.39 0.42
N ILE A 210 -4.75 11.87 -0.16
CA ILE A 210 -5.36 12.38 -1.40
C ILE A 210 -6.36 13.49 -1.07
N SER A 211 -7.16 13.26 -0.01
CA SER A 211 -8.11 14.20 0.56
C SER A 211 -8.11 14.01 2.09
N GLU A 212 -8.86 14.83 2.84
CA GLU A 212 -8.91 14.72 4.30
C GLU A 212 -9.22 13.28 4.76
N LYS A 213 -8.26 12.65 5.45
CA LYS A 213 -8.32 11.26 5.95
C LYS A 213 -8.44 10.17 4.87
N GLN A 214 -8.32 10.50 3.58
CA GLN A 214 -8.41 9.54 2.48
C GLN A 214 -7.03 9.27 1.89
N ARG A 215 -6.54 8.03 2.02
CA ARG A 215 -5.25 7.55 1.50
C ARG A 215 -5.32 6.82 0.16
N MET A 216 -6.53 6.52 -0.29
CA MET A 216 -6.78 5.67 -1.46
C MET A 216 -7.73 6.37 -2.41
N THR A 217 -7.43 6.29 -3.71
CA THR A 217 -8.32 6.72 -4.78
C THR A 217 -8.46 5.61 -5.80
N ASN A 218 -9.61 5.56 -6.45
CA ASN A 218 -9.87 4.65 -7.55
C ASN A 218 -10.17 5.43 -8.83
N LYS A 219 -9.75 4.88 -9.97
CA LYS A 219 -10.08 5.41 -11.30
C LYS A 219 -10.40 4.25 -12.22
N SER A 220 -11.48 4.39 -12.99
CA SER A 220 -11.86 3.45 -14.04
C SER A 220 -11.69 4.11 -15.40
N VAL A 221 -11.12 3.39 -16.36
CA VAL A 221 -10.86 3.90 -17.69
C VAL A 221 -11.12 2.83 -18.75
N ASP A 222 -11.89 3.21 -19.76
CA ASP A 222 -11.96 2.44 -21.00
C ASP A 222 -10.85 2.91 -21.93
N LEU A 223 -10.05 1.95 -22.41
CA LEU A 223 -8.76 2.16 -23.05
C LEU A 223 -8.73 1.36 -24.37
N ASP A 224 -8.42 2.05 -25.47
CA ASP A 224 -7.98 1.41 -26.72
C ASP A 224 -6.54 0.97 -26.50
N LEU A 225 -6.26 -0.33 -26.61
CA LEU A 225 -4.96 -0.92 -26.26
C LEU A 225 -3.79 -0.43 -27.13
N ARG A 226 -4.03 0.45 -28.13
CA ARG A 226 -3.00 1.09 -28.95
C ARG A 226 -2.39 2.35 -28.36
N GLN A 227 -3.07 3.03 -27.43
CA GLN A 227 -2.61 4.32 -26.92
C GLN A 227 -2.50 4.29 -25.40
N PRO A 228 -1.36 4.70 -24.83
CA PRO A 228 -1.25 4.84 -23.38
C PRO A 228 -2.16 5.99 -22.90
N LYS A 229 -2.81 5.79 -21.76
CA LYS A 229 -3.64 6.81 -21.12
C LYS A 229 -3.16 7.04 -19.69
N CYS A 230 -2.78 8.27 -19.41
CA CYS A 230 -2.23 8.69 -18.12
C CYS A 230 -3.23 9.58 -17.38
N PHE A 231 -3.18 9.54 -16.05
CA PHE A 231 -3.98 10.42 -15.20
C PHE A 231 -3.13 10.96 -14.06
N ASP A 232 -3.23 12.27 -13.84
CA ASP A 232 -2.60 12.88 -12.69
C ASP A 232 -3.43 12.62 -11.42
N VAL A 233 -2.73 12.36 -10.32
CA VAL A 233 -3.30 12.22 -8.98
C VAL A 233 -2.56 13.20 -8.09
N ASN A 234 -3.29 14.23 -7.66
CA ASN A 234 -2.77 15.17 -6.67
C ASN A 234 -2.92 14.55 -5.28
N PHE A 235 -1.85 14.61 -4.50
CA PHE A 235 -1.84 14.22 -3.10
C PHE A 235 -0.98 15.21 -2.32
N PHE A 236 -1.17 15.24 -1.01
CA PHE A 236 -0.40 16.05 -0.09
C PHE A 236 0.24 15.17 0.97
N VAL A 237 1.46 15.54 1.35
CA VAL A 237 2.21 14.91 2.43
C VAL A 237 1.95 15.70 3.71
N GLU A 238 1.78 15.01 4.83
CA GLU A 238 1.59 15.60 6.15
C GLU A 238 2.76 16.52 6.50
N ARG A 239 2.46 17.65 7.12
CA ARG A 239 3.47 18.64 7.51
C ARG A 239 4.19 18.12 8.76
N CYS A 240 5.48 17.80 8.62
CA CYS A 240 6.31 17.15 9.65
C CYS A 240 5.87 15.71 9.97
N PRO A 241 6.00 14.76 9.03
CA PRO A 241 5.71 13.36 9.31
C PRO A 241 6.69 12.82 10.36
N GLN A 242 6.23 11.95 11.27
CA GLN A 242 7.09 11.33 12.29
C GLN A 242 8.31 10.62 11.69
N ASP A 243 8.18 10.09 10.48
CA ASP A 243 9.27 9.52 9.72
C ASP A 243 9.40 10.28 8.40
N ALA A 244 10.43 11.10 8.31
CA ALA A 244 10.84 11.80 7.09
C ALA A 244 12.11 11.18 6.47
N LEU A 245 12.49 9.97 6.89
CA LEU A 245 13.68 9.26 6.42
C LEU A 245 13.31 8.20 5.37
N ASN A 246 12.33 7.37 5.68
CA ASN A 246 11.91 6.29 4.78
C ASN A 246 11.01 6.84 3.67
N ALA A 247 11.24 6.42 2.42
CA ALA A 247 10.39 6.80 1.29
C ALA A 247 8.91 6.42 1.51
N LEU A 248 8.00 7.18 0.90
CA LEU A 248 6.57 6.84 0.83
C LEU A 248 6.41 5.67 -0.15
N SER A 249 5.91 4.53 0.33
CA SER A 249 5.69 3.34 -0.52
C SER A 249 4.32 3.41 -1.19
N ASN A 250 4.22 4.04 -2.35
CA ASN A 250 2.96 4.21 -3.05
C ASN A 250 2.64 2.98 -3.90
N GLU A 251 1.49 2.36 -3.66
CA GLU A 251 1.06 1.13 -4.33
C GLU A 251 0.01 1.46 -5.39
N LEU A 252 0.22 0.98 -6.61
CA LEU A 252 -0.76 1.02 -7.69
C LEU A 252 -1.20 -0.41 -8.01
N THR A 253 -2.49 -0.68 -7.89
CA THR A 253 -3.09 -1.95 -8.27
C THR A 253 -4.10 -1.74 -9.38
N PHE A 254 -4.20 -2.66 -10.32
CA PHE A 254 -5.22 -2.57 -11.38
C PHE A 254 -5.92 -3.90 -11.65
N THR A 255 -7.16 -3.81 -12.12
CA THR A 255 -7.94 -4.93 -12.65
C THR A 255 -8.19 -4.70 -14.14
N PHE A 256 -8.09 -5.76 -14.94
CA PHE A 256 -8.30 -5.71 -16.39
C PHE A 256 -9.59 -6.47 -16.76
N GLU A 257 -10.46 -5.79 -17.51
CA GLU A 257 -11.68 -6.36 -18.08
C GLU A 257 -11.68 -6.13 -19.60
N GLY A 258 -11.62 -7.21 -20.38
CA GLY A 258 -11.64 -7.09 -21.84
C GLY A 258 -13.04 -6.82 -22.37
N LEU A 259 -13.20 -5.74 -23.12
CA LEU A 259 -14.47 -5.39 -23.74
C LEU A 259 -14.64 -6.18 -25.06
N PRO A 260 -15.84 -6.73 -25.33
CA PRO A 260 -16.07 -7.54 -26.52
C PRO A 260 -15.99 -6.68 -27.79
N SER A 261 -15.31 -7.20 -28.81
CA SER A 261 -15.29 -6.56 -30.13
C SER A 261 -16.65 -6.69 -30.83
N GLU A 262 -17.14 -5.59 -31.43
CA GLU A 262 -18.46 -5.54 -32.10
C GLU A 262 -18.65 -6.59 -33.22
N ARG A 263 -17.57 -7.03 -33.88
CA ARG A 263 -17.65 -7.95 -35.03
C ARG A 263 -17.52 -9.42 -34.69
N LEU A 264 -16.63 -9.76 -33.76
CA LEU A 264 -16.24 -11.15 -33.47
C LEU A 264 -16.67 -11.61 -32.07
N ASN A 265 -17.20 -10.70 -31.25
CA ASN A 265 -17.55 -10.94 -29.85
C ASN A 265 -16.39 -11.57 -29.03
N LEU A 266 -15.16 -11.25 -29.43
CA LEU A 266 -13.94 -11.66 -28.74
C LEU A 266 -13.53 -10.55 -27.77
N SER A 267 -13.24 -10.93 -26.53
CA SER A 267 -12.69 -10.05 -25.51
C SER A 267 -11.21 -10.34 -25.31
N PRO A 268 -10.35 -9.30 -25.22
CA PRO A 268 -8.96 -9.50 -24.84
C PRO A 268 -8.89 -10.00 -23.39
N SER A 269 -7.85 -10.74 -23.05
CA SER A 269 -7.60 -11.21 -21.68
C SER A 269 -6.19 -10.83 -21.25
N LEU A 270 -6.03 -10.51 -19.96
CA LEU A 270 -4.73 -10.23 -19.39
C LEU A 270 -3.94 -11.54 -19.23
N ALA A 271 -2.64 -11.50 -19.54
CA ALA A 271 -1.79 -12.67 -19.34
C ALA A 271 -1.80 -13.12 -17.87
N LEU A 272 -1.83 -14.44 -17.64
CA LEU A 272 -1.93 -15.03 -16.29
C LEU A 272 -0.80 -14.60 -15.34
N LYS A 273 0.35 -14.19 -15.88
CA LYS A 273 1.55 -13.75 -15.16
C LYS A 273 1.75 -12.23 -15.15
N ALA A 274 0.79 -11.46 -15.67
CA ALA A 274 0.91 -10.01 -15.68
C ALA A 274 0.90 -9.48 -14.24
N GLN A 275 1.90 -8.67 -13.88
CA GLN A 275 1.92 -8.01 -12.59
C GLN A 275 0.85 -6.91 -12.58
N THR A 276 -0.15 -7.10 -11.74
CA THR A 276 -1.26 -6.15 -11.55
C THR A 276 -1.01 -5.15 -10.44
N THR A 277 0.10 -5.31 -9.70
CA THR A 277 0.50 -4.46 -8.57
C THR A 277 1.91 -3.96 -8.77
N THR A 278 2.11 -2.65 -8.65
CA THR A 278 3.42 -1.99 -8.74
C THR A 278 3.61 -1.01 -7.59
N PHE A 279 4.86 -0.81 -7.20
CA PHE A 279 5.24 0.12 -6.13
C PHE A 279 6.09 1.27 -6.69
N HIS A 280 5.78 2.48 -6.26
CA HIS A 280 6.41 3.73 -6.70
C HIS A 280 6.89 4.52 -5.47
N PRO A 281 8.12 4.28 -5.00
CA PRO A 281 8.66 4.95 -3.83
C PRO A 281 8.89 6.44 -4.12
N LEU A 282 8.46 7.30 -3.19
CA LEU A 282 8.76 8.74 -3.23
C LEU A 282 9.60 9.12 -2.01
N GLY A 283 10.87 9.43 -2.24
CA GLY A 283 11.80 9.86 -1.20
C GLY A 283 11.52 11.28 -0.71
N PHE A 284 11.98 11.59 0.50
CA PHE A 284 12.07 12.96 0.99
C PHE A 284 13.37 13.59 0.52
N GLU A 285 13.36 14.90 0.30
CA GLU A 285 14.56 15.64 -0.04
C GLU A 285 15.45 15.80 1.20
N PHE A 286 16.71 15.35 1.10
CA PHE A 286 17.70 15.50 2.16
C PHE A 286 18.60 16.69 1.85
N SER A 287 18.88 17.51 2.86
CA SER A 287 19.84 18.62 2.75
C SER A 287 20.93 18.43 3.79
N CYS A 288 21.94 17.63 3.43
CA CYS A 288 23.12 17.29 4.25
C CYS A 288 24.43 17.73 3.56
N GLY A 289 24.41 18.89 2.89
CA GLY A 289 25.60 19.37 2.17
C GLY A 289 26.08 18.47 1.02
N THR A 290 27.39 18.50 0.74
CA THR A 290 28.04 17.77 -0.37
C THR A 290 28.66 16.44 0.02
N ASP A 291 28.82 16.18 1.32
CA ASP A 291 29.41 14.96 1.87
C ASP A 291 28.36 13.89 2.21
N ASN A 292 27.07 14.19 2.01
CA ASN A 292 25.93 13.31 2.31
C ASN A 292 25.88 12.84 3.77
N ASN A 293 26.54 13.55 4.70
CA ASN A 293 26.61 13.15 6.10
C ASN A 293 26.08 14.27 6.99
N CYS A 294 24.78 14.20 7.34
CA CYS A 294 24.13 15.20 8.17
C CYS A 294 24.70 15.22 9.60
N VAL A 295 25.32 16.33 9.99
CA VAL A 295 25.73 16.63 11.37
C VAL A 295 24.78 17.67 11.95
N ASP A 296 23.94 17.24 12.89
CA ASP A 296 23.01 18.12 13.59
C ASP A 296 23.58 18.62 14.92
N ASN A 297 22.99 19.71 15.44
CA ASN A 297 23.30 20.21 16.77
C ASN A 297 22.00 20.64 17.46
N LEU A 298 21.33 19.62 18.01
CA LEU A 298 20.09 19.76 18.73
C LEU A 298 20.31 20.24 20.16
N LYS A 299 19.65 21.34 20.50
CA LYS A 299 19.58 21.90 21.85
C LYS A 299 18.13 21.88 22.32
N VAL A 300 17.90 21.36 23.52
CA VAL A 300 16.58 21.31 24.15
C VAL A 300 16.62 22.19 25.40
N ASP A 301 15.62 23.04 25.54
CA ASP A 301 15.39 23.86 26.72
C ASP A 301 13.94 23.72 27.18
N PHE A 302 13.68 23.94 28.47
CA PHE A 302 12.36 23.80 29.06
C PHE A 302 12.06 24.93 30.04
N ASN A 303 10.81 25.39 30.05
CA ASN A 303 10.36 26.46 30.93
C ASN A 303 8.92 26.19 31.43
N PHE A 304 8.60 26.68 32.62
CA PHE A 304 7.26 26.61 33.18
C PHE A 304 6.45 27.84 32.76
N THR A 305 5.27 27.63 32.19
CA THR A 305 4.50 28.71 31.57
C THR A 305 3.87 29.66 32.60
N ARG A 306 3.61 29.22 33.84
CA ARG A 306 2.79 29.98 34.81
C ARG A 306 3.40 30.17 36.21
N SER A 307 4.26 29.27 36.69
CA SER A 307 4.91 29.42 38.01
C SER A 307 6.09 28.47 38.16
N LEU A 308 7.11 28.92 38.90
CA LEU A 308 8.24 28.10 39.34
C LEU A 308 7.88 27.19 40.52
N GLU A 309 6.74 27.44 41.17
CA GLU A 309 6.23 26.67 42.31
C GLU A 309 4.93 25.96 41.93
N VAL A 310 4.82 24.68 42.29
CA VAL A 310 3.63 23.84 42.05
C VAL A 310 2.95 23.56 43.39
N LYS A 311 1.70 24.00 43.57
CA LYS A 311 0.92 23.80 44.80
C LYS A 311 0.09 22.53 44.70
N VAL A 312 0.66 21.44 45.22
CA VAL A 312 0.02 20.12 45.24
C VAL A 312 -1.33 20.19 45.98
N GLY A 313 -2.41 19.82 45.28
CA GLY A 313 -3.78 19.81 45.80
C GLY A 313 -4.63 21.05 45.47
N ILE A 314 -4.01 22.12 44.94
CA ILE A 314 -4.71 23.30 44.41
C ILE A 314 -4.52 23.37 42.89
N ASP A 315 -3.30 23.12 42.42
CA ASP A 315 -2.97 23.13 41.00
C ASP A 315 -3.28 21.76 40.38
N GLU A 316 -4.31 21.71 39.53
CA GLU A 316 -4.71 20.50 38.81
C GLU A 316 -3.88 20.26 37.54
N LEU A 317 -3.21 21.28 37.03
CA LEU A 317 -2.52 21.27 35.73
C LEU A 317 -1.17 21.98 35.81
N LEU A 318 -0.16 21.36 35.20
CA LEU A 318 1.20 21.91 35.07
C LEU A 318 1.55 22.04 33.58
N ASP A 319 1.59 23.27 33.09
CA ASP A 319 1.97 23.58 31.71
C ASP A 319 3.48 23.82 31.62
N VAL A 320 4.15 23.01 30.78
CA VAL A 320 5.58 23.12 30.48
C VAL A 320 5.75 23.43 29.00
N SER A 321 6.54 24.46 28.68
CA SER A 321 6.99 24.75 27.32
C SER A 321 8.36 24.13 27.09
N VAL A 322 8.48 23.27 26.07
CA VAL A 322 9.75 22.70 25.64
C VAL A 322 10.13 23.33 24.31
N SER A 323 11.30 23.95 24.23
CA SER A 323 11.88 24.50 23.01
C SER A 323 13.01 23.63 22.52
N VAL A 324 12.97 23.27 21.24
CA VAL A 324 14.03 22.53 20.56
C VAL A 324 14.60 23.43 19.48
N GLU A 325 15.91 23.61 19.50
CA GLU A 325 16.66 24.40 18.54
C GLU A 325 17.66 23.47 17.84
N ASN A 326 17.79 23.61 16.52
CA ASN A 326 18.84 22.98 15.75
C ASN A 326 19.69 24.08 15.12
N SER A 327 20.99 24.08 15.38
CA SER A 327 21.88 25.15 14.94
C SER A 327 22.79 24.78 13.77
N GLU A 328 22.78 23.51 13.35
CA GLU A 328 23.61 22.98 12.26
C GLU A 328 22.72 22.37 11.15
N GLU A 329 23.05 21.20 10.60
CA GLU A 329 22.32 20.58 9.50
C GLU A 329 21.02 19.90 9.94
N ASN A 330 20.15 19.56 8.98
CA ASN A 330 18.84 18.99 9.26
C ASN A 330 18.94 17.70 10.09
N SER A 331 18.22 17.66 11.20
CA SER A 331 18.02 16.44 12.00
C SER A 331 16.76 15.72 11.55
N TYR A 332 16.89 14.46 11.14
CA TYR A 332 15.78 13.61 10.71
C TYR A 332 15.38 12.65 11.84
N ASN A 333 14.06 12.41 12.00
CA ASN A 333 13.53 11.50 13.03
C ASN A 333 13.86 11.91 14.48
N SER A 334 13.96 13.22 14.75
CA SER A 334 14.24 13.76 16.07
C SER A 334 13.05 13.55 17.02
N HIS A 335 13.31 13.08 18.24
CA HIS A 335 12.29 12.85 19.27
C HIS A 335 12.59 13.65 20.53
N VAL A 336 11.56 14.25 21.12
CA VAL A 336 11.64 14.90 22.43
C VAL A 336 11.15 13.92 23.48
N ILE A 337 12.02 13.55 24.41
CA ILE A 337 11.69 12.64 25.52
C ILE A 337 11.58 13.46 26.80
N VAL A 338 10.38 13.56 27.36
CA VAL A 338 10.12 14.24 28.64
C VAL A 338 9.91 13.19 29.73
N THR A 339 10.75 13.22 30.76
CA THR A 339 10.66 12.29 31.90
C THR A 339 10.04 13.00 33.09
N TYR A 340 9.03 12.40 33.73
CA TYR A 340 8.30 12.99 34.86
C TYR A 340 8.04 11.97 35.99
N PRO A 341 7.93 12.41 37.26
CA PRO A 341 7.68 11.54 38.40
C PRO A 341 6.25 10.97 38.39
N ALA A 342 6.02 9.88 39.13
CA ALA A 342 4.75 9.13 39.16
C ALA A 342 3.52 9.94 39.64
N GLY A 343 3.70 11.12 40.24
CA GLY A 343 2.62 12.02 40.63
C GLY A 343 2.10 12.91 39.49
N LEU A 344 2.75 12.90 38.33
CA LEU A 344 2.33 13.62 37.13
C LEU A 344 1.91 12.62 36.05
N SER A 345 0.95 13.01 35.23
CA SER A 345 0.52 12.23 34.06
C SER A 345 0.47 13.13 32.84
N PHE A 346 1.04 12.65 31.74
CA PHE A 346 0.90 13.33 30.46
C PHE A 346 -0.58 13.42 30.05
N ARG A 347 -1.06 14.64 29.81
CA ARG A 347 -2.44 14.90 29.39
C ARG A 347 -2.54 15.22 27.90
N LYS A 348 -1.79 16.22 27.44
CA LYS A 348 -1.81 16.70 26.05
C LYS A 348 -0.49 17.37 25.69
N PHE A 349 -0.19 17.40 24.40
CA PHE A 349 0.91 18.16 23.82
C PHE A 349 0.35 19.19 22.84
N THR A 350 0.86 20.42 22.90
CA THR A 350 0.41 21.54 22.06
C THR A 350 1.64 22.19 21.45
N ILE A 351 1.73 22.24 20.11
CA ILE A 351 2.84 22.93 19.43
C ILE A 351 2.51 24.42 19.37
N LEU A 352 3.41 25.25 19.91
CA LEU A 352 3.41 26.70 19.70
C LEU A 352 4.11 26.98 18.37
N GLN A 353 3.32 27.29 17.34
CA GLN A 353 3.86 27.60 16.01
C GLN A 353 3.86 29.11 15.79
N ASP A 354 5.04 29.68 15.50
CA ASP A 354 5.16 31.06 15.03
C ASP A 354 4.77 31.12 13.55
N CYS A 355 3.63 31.73 13.25
CA CYS A 355 3.12 31.88 11.88
C CYS A 355 3.67 33.10 11.15
N SER A 356 4.78 33.70 11.59
CA SER A 356 5.41 34.86 10.93
C SER A 356 5.77 34.65 9.44
N VAL A 357 5.85 33.39 8.98
CA VAL A 357 6.17 33.00 7.59
C VAL A 357 4.93 32.67 6.73
N ALA A 358 3.71 32.77 7.28
CA ALA A 358 2.49 32.54 6.52
C ALA A 358 2.31 33.63 5.44
N GLN A 359 1.92 33.26 4.22
CA GLN A 359 1.58 34.22 3.17
C GLN A 359 0.35 35.03 3.59
N CYS A 360 0.58 36.19 4.18
CA CYS A 360 -0.47 37.15 4.49
C CYS A 360 -1.04 37.72 3.19
N ARG A 361 -2.37 37.68 3.04
CA ARG A 361 -3.03 38.44 1.98
C ARG A 361 -2.92 39.92 2.28
N VAL A 362 -2.28 40.68 1.40
CA VAL A 362 -2.13 42.13 1.54
C VAL A 362 -3.37 42.82 0.97
N PHE A 363 -4.06 43.58 1.82
CA PHE A 363 -5.14 44.47 1.38
C PHE A 363 -4.60 45.91 1.29
N LYS A 364 -4.57 46.47 0.07
CA LYS A 364 -4.18 47.86 -0.17
C LYS A 364 -5.42 48.73 -0.41
N CYS A 365 -5.51 49.85 0.30
CA CYS A 365 -6.59 50.84 0.13
C CYS A 365 -5.96 52.19 -0.23
N ASN A 366 -6.22 52.65 -1.46
CA ASN A 366 -5.77 53.97 -1.90
C ASN A 366 -6.78 55.01 -1.44
N MET A 367 -6.31 56.02 -0.71
CA MET A 367 -7.14 57.15 -0.30
C MET A 367 -6.39 58.47 -0.45
N PHE A 368 -7.13 59.52 -0.81
CA PHE A 368 -6.62 60.88 -0.70
C PHE A 368 -6.74 61.38 0.75
N MET A 369 -5.68 62.02 1.24
CA MET A 369 -5.61 62.65 2.56
C MET A 369 -5.39 64.15 2.39
N GLY A 370 -6.41 64.95 2.71
CA GLY A 370 -6.32 66.40 2.74
C GLY A 370 -5.56 66.92 3.97
N ARG A 371 -5.15 68.19 3.93
CA ARG A 371 -4.49 68.86 5.06
C ARG A 371 -5.45 68.91 6.27
N LEU A 372 -4.98 68.46 7.44
CA LEU A 372 -5.76 68.37 8.70
C LEU A 372 -6.95 67.40 8.66
N GLU A 373 -7.02 66.54 7.64
CA GLU A 373 -8.08 65.53 7.52
C GLU A 373 -7.70 64.27 8.30
N SER A 374 -8.65 63.72 9.08
CA SER A 374 -8.49 62.42 9.75
C SER A 374 -9.50 61.44 9.18
N LYS A 375 -9.02 60.24 8.81
CA LYS A 375 -9.86 59.16 8.29
C LYS A 375 -9.64 57.90 9.11
N THR A 376 -10.72 57.27 9.51
CA THR A 376 -10.70 55.99 10.22
C THR A 376 -11.18 54.91 9.26
N LEU A 377 -10.36 53.89 9.04
CA LEU A 377 -10.73 52.70 8.29
C LEU A 377 -11.16 51.59 9.26
N LYS A 378 -12.36 51.04 9.05
CA LYS A 378 -12.80 49.83 9.74
C LYS A 378 -12.59 48.63 8.82
N ILE A 379 -11.68 47.74 9.21
CA ILE A 379 -11.40 46.50 8.48
C ILE A 379 -12.12 45.37 9.22
N SER A 380 -12.99 44.65 8.51
CA SER A 380 -13.67 43.45 9.01
C SER A 380 -13.30 42.28 8.11
N ALA A 381 -12.98 41.14 8.70
CA ALA A 381 -12.68 39.91 7.97
C ALA A 381 -13.35 38.72 8.65
N ASN A 382 -13.82 37.77 7.84
CA ASN A 382 -14.34 36.51 8.36
C ASN A 382 -13.16 35.58 8.65
N LEU A 383 -13.06 35.12 9.89
CA LEU A 383 -12.11 34.06 10.25
C LEU A 383 -12.67 32.73 9.75
N SER A 384 -11.98 32.06 8.84
CA SER A 384 -12.35 30.71 8.39
C SER A 384 -11.48 29.68 9.09
N SER A 385 -12.04 28.55 9.51
CA SER A 385 -11.28 27.43 10.08
C SER A 385 -10.57 26.59 9.02
N ARG A 386 -10.83 26.81 7.73
CA ARG A 386 -10.28 25.98 6.64
C ARG A 386 -8.75 25.97 6.60
N TRP A 387 -8.09 27.10 6.87
CA TRP A 387 -6.62 27.15 6.95
C TRP A 387 -6.08 26.43 8.18
N ILE A 388 -6.87 26.34 9.27
CA ILE A 388 -6.51 25.64 10.51
C ILE A 388 -6.67 24.12 10.32
N GLN A 389 -7.75 23.69 9.65
CA GLN A 389 -8.04 22.28 9.35
C GLN A 389 -6.99 21.67 8.42
N GLN A 390 -6.44 22.45 7.49
CA GLN A 390 -5.37 22.04 6.58
C GLN A 390 -4.04 21.67 7.27
N ILE A 391 -3.81 22.13 8.51
CA ILE A 391 -2.53 21.93 9.23
C ILE A 391 -2.55 20.62 10.03
N GLY A 392 -3.71 19.94 10.17
CA GLY A 392 -3.81 18.60 10.76
C GLY A 392 -3.62 18.51 12.27
N LEU A 393 -3.35 19.62 12.96
CA LEU A 393 -3.12 19.64 14.42
C LEU A 393 -4.46 19.62 15.18
N LYS A 394 -4.66 18.59 16.01
CA LYS A 394 -5.88 18.37 16.83
C LYS A 394 -6.04 19.38 17.97
N SER A 395 -4.94 20.00 18.44
CA SER A 395 -4.94 21.06 19.43
C SER A 395 -3.67 21.89 19.30
N ALA A 396 -3.79 23.17 18.95
CA ALA A 396 -2.66 24.08 18.76
C ALA A 396 -3.03 25.50 19.20
N LYS A 397 -2.01 26.25 19.64
CA LYS A 397 -2.10 27.67 19.99
C LYS A 397 -1.26 28.46 19.00
N TYR A 398 -1.90 29.35 18.26
CA TYR A 398 -1.29 30.15 17.20
C TYR A 398 -1.17 31.60 17.64
N LEU A 399 -0.01 32.20 17.39
CA LEU A 399 0.20 33.64 17.52
C LEU A 399 0.15 34.25 16.12
N LEU A 400 -0.95 34.94 15.80
CA LEU A 400 -1.15 35.60 14.52
C LEU A 400 -0.69 37.05 14.59
N THR A 401 0.39 37.37 13.89
CA THR A 401 0.93 38.73 13.81
C THR A 401 0.46 39.42 12.54
N SER A 402 -0.40 40.43 12.68
CA SER A 402 -0.86 41.28 11.57
C SER A 402 -0.12 42.60 11.58
N THR A 403 0.35 43.05 10.41
CA THR A 403 1.08 44.32 10.26
C THR A 403 0.31 45.31 9.38
N ALA A 404 0.16 46.54 9.85
CA ALA A 404 -0.38 47.66 9.08
C ALA A 404 0.71 48.71 8.86
N SER A 405 0.89 49.13 7.61
CA SER A 405 1.88 50.14 7.21
C SER A 405 1.26 51.15 6.25
N LEU A 406 1.71 52.41 6.33
CA LEU A 406 1.32 53.45 5.38
C LEU A 406 2.32 53.51 4.21
N GLU A 407 1.83 53.41 2.98
CA GLU A 407 2.61 53.55 1.74
C GLU A 407 2.26 54.89 1.06
N TYR A 408 3.26 55.63 0.59
CA TYR A 408 3.10 56.91 -0.11
C TYR A 408 4.24 57.11 -1.13
N ASP A 409 4.06 57.99 -2.11
CA ASP A 409 5.09 58.29 -3.12
C ASP A 409 6.25 59.05 -2.48
N ARG A 410 7.39 58.36 -2.32
CA ARG A 410 8.62 58.89 -1.72
C ARG A 410 9.36 59.91 -2.60
N ASN A 411 9.03 59.99 -3.88
CA ASN A 411 9.63 60.97 -4.79
C ASN A 411 8.93 62.33 -4.70
N GLN A 412 7.66 62.34 -4.26
CA GLN A 412 6.84 63.55 -4.16
C GLN A 412 6.64 64.03 -2.73
N TYR A 413 6.67 63.10 -1.76
CA TYR A 413 6.34 63.39 -0.38
C TYR A 413 7.38 62.81 0.58
N ILE A 414 7.56 63.45 1.73
CA ILE A 414 8.46 63.00 2.81
C ILE A 414 7.60 62.81 4.06
N PHE A 415 7.71 61.64 4.70
CA PHE A 415 7.10 61.41 5.99
C PHE A 415 7.97 62.02 7.09
N PHE A 416 7.43 63.02 7.79
CA PHE A 416 8.12 63.65 8.91
C PHE A 416 7.57 63.10 10.23
N SER A 417 8.44 62.47 11.02
CA SER A 417 8.13 62.05 12.39
C SER A 417 9.31 62.38 13.28
N THR A 418 9.05 63.07 14.39
CA THR A 418 10.05 63.48 15.38
C THR A 418 10.68 62.30 16.15
N GLY A 419 10.23 61.06 15.92
CA GLY A 419 10.69 59.85 16.63
C GLY A 419 10.94 58.62 15.76
N SER A 420 10.99 58.76 14.43
CA SER A 420 11.30 57.68 13.48
C SER A 420 12.24 58.23 12.42
N ASN A 421 13.24 57.45 11.96
CA ASN A 421 14.20 57.82 10.91
C ASN A 421 13.53 58.00 9.52
N ASN A 422 12.53 58.89 9.41
CA ASN A 422 11.71 59.15 8.23
C ASN A 422 11.04 57.91 7.60
N ASN A 423 10.91 56.82 8.35
CA ASN A 423 10.23 55.61 7.90
C ASN A 423 8.73 55.68 8.25
N PRO A 424 7.83 55.22 7.35
CA PRO A 424 6.41 55.16 7.64
C PRO A 424 6.14 54.26 8.87
N PRO A 425 5.15 54.61 9.70
CA PRO A 425 4.87 53.87 10.92
C PRO A 425 4.30 52.50 10.56
N ILE A 426 4.91 51.46 11.11
CA ILE A 426 4.40 50.09 11.05
C ILE A 426 3.81 49.78 12.42
N ARG A 427 2.53 49.40 12.45
CA ARG A 427 1.87 48.89 13.66
C ARG A 427 1.66 47.39 13.52
N LYS A 428 1.99 46.66 14.57
CA LYS A 428 1.75 45.22 14.68
C LYS A 428 0.65 44.97 15.69
N ILE A 429 -0.19 43.98 15.41
CA ILE A 429 -1.18 43.45 16.35
C ILE A 429 -0.96 41.94 16.40
N GLU A 430 -0.90 41.41 17.61
CA GLU A 430 -0.78 39.98 17.87
C GLU A 430 -2.14 39.47 18.37
N ALA A 431 -2.63 38.42 17.73
CA ALA A 431 -3.87 37.75 18.11
C ALA A 431 -3.56 36.30 18.43
N GLU A 432 -3.99 35.85 19.60
CA GLU A 432 -3.85 34.47 20.02
C GLU A 432 -5.07 33.67 19.61
N VAL A 433 -4.87 32.56 18.90
CA VAL A 433 -5.94 31.65 18.47
C VAL A 433 -5.67 30.27 19.03
N GLU A 434 -6.57 29.80 19.89
CA GLU A 434 -6.56 28.45 20.42
C GLU A 434 -7.57 27.58 19.68
N VAL A 435 -7.12 26.40 19.26
CA VAL A 435 -7.95 25.45 18.51
C VAL A 435 -8.25 24.24 19.40
N TYR A 436 -9.54 23.99 19.57
CA TYR A 436 -10.07 22.87 20.31
C TYR A 436 -10.61 21.82 19.33
N ALA A 437 -10.24 20.56 19.53
CA ALA A 437 -10.93 19.46 18.85
C ALA A 437 -12.38 19.39 19.37
N GLU A 438 -13.35 19.27 18.45
CA GLU A 438 -14.72 18.95 18.85
C GLU A 438 -14.71 17.59 19.58
N PRO A 439 -15.25 17.51 20.80
CA PRO A 439 -15.32 16.25 21.53
C PRO A 439 -16.28 15.27 20.83
N ASP A 440 -15.78 14.08 20.50
CA ASP A 440 -16.55 12.99 19.92
C ASP A 440 -17.23 12.18 21.02
N PHE A 441 -18.50 12.49 21.30
CA PHE A 441 -19.34 11.80 22.29
C PHE A 441 -20.04 10.55 21.75
N THR A 442 -19.67 10.06 20.56
CA THR A 442 -20.40 8.95 19.93
C THR A 442 -20.36 7.67 20.79
N LYS A 443 -19.26 7.44 21.51
CA LYS A 443 -19.12 6.27 22.41
C LYS A 443 -20.03 6.39 23.64
N GLU A 444 -20.11 7.56 24.25
CA GLU A 444 -20.96 7.86 25.40
C GLU A 444 -22.45 7.81 25.02
N ILE A 445 -22.82 8.32 23.85
CA ILE A 445 -24.19 8.28 23.33
C ILE A 445 -24.61 6.83 23.03
N VAL A 446 -23.76 6.04 22.38
CA VAL A 446 -24.04 4.62 22.09
C VAL A 446 -24.12 3.82 23.39
N GLY A 447 -23.20 4.06 24.33
CA GLY A 447 -23.19 3.42 25.65
C GLY A 447 -24.42 3.76 26.48
N GLY A 448 -24.80 5.04 26.53
CA GLY A 448 -26.01 5.51 27.22
C GLY A 448 -27.30 4.94 26.61
N SER A 449 -27.35 4.85 25.27
CA SER A 449 -28.51 4.28 24.56
C SER A 449 -28.67 2.79 24.81
N LEU A 450 -27.58 2.02 24.74
CA LEU A 450 -27.57 0.58 25.04
C LEU A 450 -27.87 0.30 26.52
N GLY A 451 -27.29 1.09 27.43
CA GLY A 451 -27.55 0.99 28.86
C GLY A 451 -29.00 1.31 29.21
N GLY A 452 -29.58 2.34 28.59
CA GLY A 452 -30.98 2.71 28.75
C GLY A 452 -31.94 1.62 28.26
N LEU A 453 -31.66 1.00 27.10
CA LEU A 453 -32.41 -0.13 26.57
C LEU A 453 -32.34 -1.36 27.49
N ALA A 454 -31.15 -1.67 28.02
CA ALA A 454 -30.98 -2.77 28.97
C ALA A 454 -31.76 -2.53 30.28
N LEU A 455 -31.71 -1.30 30.82
CA LEU A 455 -32.48 -0.92 32.00
C LEU A 455 -33.99 -1.01 31.74
N LEU A 456 -34.45 -0.55 30.57
CA LEU A 456 -35.85 -0.64 30.17
C LEU A 456 -36.31 -2.11 30.09
N ALA A 457 -35.50 -2.99 29.50
CA ALA A 457 -35.80 -4.42 29.41
C ALA A 457 -35.87 -5.10 30.80
N LEU A 458 -35.01 -4.71 31.74
CA LEU A 458 -35.06 -5.22 33.12
C LEU A 458 -36.31 -4.71 33.86
N LEU A 459 -36.68 -3.45 33.67
CA LEU A 459 -37.90 -2.88 34.25
C LEU A 459 -39.17 -3.53 33.67
N THR A 460 -39.24 -3.76 32.36
CA THR A 460 -40.39 -4.44 31.74
C THR A 460 -40.49 -5.89 32.20
N ALA A 461 -39.38 -6.62 32.31
CA ALA A 461 -39.37 -7.98 32.87
C ALA A 461 -39.83 -8.00 34.35
N GLY A 462 -39.38 -7.03 35.16
CA GLY A 462 -39.82 -6.86 36.54
C GLY A 462 -41.31 -6.57 36.66
N LEU A 463 -41.84 -5.65 35.86
CA LEU A 463 -43.26 -5.30 35.81
C LEU A 463 -44.14 -6.45 35.29
N TYR A 464 -43.64 -7.22 34.32
CA TYR A 464 -44.31 -8.43 33.84
C TYR A 464 -44.41 -9.49 34.94
N LYS A 465 -43.32 -9.74 35.67
CA LYS A 465 -43.30 -10.68 36.81
C LYS A 465 -44.17 -10.20 37.98
N ALA A 466 -44.27 -8.89 38.19
CA ALA A 466 -45.17 -8.28 39.18
C ALA A 466 -46.66 -8.28 38.74
N GLY A 467 -46.99 -8.80 37.55
CA GLY A 467 -48.36 -8.97 37.09
C GLY A 467 -49.02 -7.69 36.55
N PHE A 468 -48.24 -6.63 36.32
CA PHE A 468 -48.75 -5.33 35.88
C PHE A 468 -49.33 -5.35 34.45
N PHE A 469 -48.92 -6.32 33.63
CA PHE A 469 -49.36 -6.49 32.23
C PHE A 469 -50.36 -7.65 32.03
N LYS A 470 -50.93 -8.22 33.09
CA LYS A 470 -52.08 -9.13 32.94
C LYS A 470 -53.29 -8.33 32.48
N SER A 471 -53.49 -8.28 31.17
CA SER A 471 -54.65 -7.68 30.54
C SER A 471 -55.92 -8.47 30.85
N LYS A 472 -56.99 -7.76 31.24
CA LYS A 472 -58.38 -8.23 31.32
C LYS A 472 -58.97 -8.77 30.01
N TYR A 473 -58.18 -8.83 28.92
CA TYR A 473 -58.61 -9.29 27.60
C TYR A 473 -59.02 -10.78 27.57
N ASN A 474 -58.41 -11.63 28.41
CA ASN A 474 -58.83 -13.04 28.52
C ASN A 474 -60.22 -13.21 29.19
N ASP A 475 -60.67 -12.23 29.99
CA ASP A 475 -62.00 -12.27 30.60
C ASP A 475 -63.09 -11.87 29.61
N MET A 476 -62.75 -11.13 28.54
CA MET A 476 -63.69 -10.69 27.51
C MET A 476 -63.92 -11.75 26.42
N ILE A 477 -62.90 -12.54 26.05
CA ILE A 477 -63.04 -13.63 25.06
C ILE A 477 -63.93 -14.77 25.59
N ASN A 478 -63.86 -15.09 26.89
CA ASN A 478 -64.64 -16.18 27.48
C ASN A 478 -66.12 -15.80 27.76
N ALA A 479 -66.51 -14.53 27.57
CA ALA A 479 -67.86 -14.05 27.80
C ALA A 479 -68.71 -13.94 26.52
N GLU A 480 -68.13 -14.21 25.34
CA GLU A 480 -68.76 -13.99 24.04
C GLU A 480 -69.18 -15.30 23.32
N GLU A 481 -68.96 -16.47 23.94
CA GLU A 481 -69.35 -17.81 23.40
C GLU A 481 -70.65 -18.39 23.98
N ALA A 482 -71.49 -17.60 24.65
CA ALA A 482 -72.79 -18.07 25.16
C ALA A 482 -73.97 -17.28 24.54
N GLU A 483 -74.37 -17.64 23.32
CA GLU A 483 -75.69 -17.29 22.77
C GLU A 483 -76.76 -18.28 23.26
N PRO A 484 -77.98 -17.81 23.59
CA PRO A 484 -79.19 -18.60 23.48
C PRO A 484 -80.07 -18.14 22.30
N GLU A 485 -80.50 -19.12 21.50
CA GLU A 485 -81.40 -19.03 20.35
C GLU A 485 -82.77 -18.38 20.64
N ALA A 486 -83.34 -17.77 19.60
CA ALA A 486 -84.59 -17.02 19.57
C ALA A 486 -85.88 -17.88 19.68
N PRO A 487 -87.01 -17.33 20.15
CA PRO A 487 -88.33 -17.92 19.93
C PRO A 487 -89.04 -17.30 18.71
N LEU A 488 -89.50 -18.20 17.82
CA LEU A 488 -90.39 -17.94 16.69
C LEU A 488 -91.76 -17.38 17.12
N ALA A 489 -92.28 -16.44 16.32
CA ALA A 489 -93.61 -15.85 16.45
C ALA A 489 -94.74 -16.82 16.02
N PRO A 490 -95.96 -16.68 16.56
CA PRO A 490 -97.13 -17.39 16.04
C PRO A 490 -97.82 -16.61 14.91
N GLU A 491 -98.27 -17.35 13.88
CA GLU A 491 -99.16 -16.86 12.81
C GLU A 491 -100.59 -16.59 13.33
N ALA A 492 -101.10 -15.39 13.01
CA ALA A 492 -102.34 -15.16 12.26
C ALA A 492 -102.47 -13.67 11.90
#